data_AF-A0A2N7YDQ1-F1
#
_entry.id   AF-A0A2N7YDQ1-F1
#
_cell.length_a   1.000
_cell.length_b   1.000
_cell.length_c   1.000
_cell.angle_alpha   90.00
_cell.angle_beta   90.00
_cell.angle_gamma   90.00
#
_symmetry.space_group_name_H-M   'P 1'
#
loop_
_entity.id
_entity.type
_entity.pdbx_description
1 polymer ?
#
loop_
_entity_poly.entity_id
_entity_poly.type
_entity_poly.pdbx_seq_one_letter_code
_entity_poly.pdbx_strand_id
1 'polypeptide(L)' 'NKVSYPSIYDPSMRSLIALGDGYPTSVIPTTIVLDRQHRVAAVFLQELLAEDLLPVVQRVAQEDAQ' A
#
# COMPACT_ATOMS: atom_id res chain seq x y z
N ASN A 1 20.36 3.11 3.12
CA ASN A 1 19.25 3.64 2.30
C ASN A 1 18.70 4.89 3.00
N LYS A 2 18.51 6.04 2.32
CA LYS A 2 18.17 7.33 2.96
C LYS A 2 16.64 7.59 2.97
N VAL A 3 15.86 6.59 3.38
CA VAL A 3 14.39 6.68 3.49
C VAL A 3 13.98 6.89 4.94
N SER A 4 13.05 7.80 5.21
CA SER A 4 12.63 8.18 6.56
C SER A 4 11.39 7.43 7.06
N TYR A 5 10.67 6.74 6.17
CA TYR A 5 9.51 5.93 6.53
C TYR A 5 9.93 4.55 7.05
N PRO A 6 9.12 3.92 7.93
CA PRO A 6 9.40 2.58 8.42
C PRO A 6 9.35 1.55 7.28
N SER A 7 10.14 0.50 7.38
CA SER A 7 10.13 -0.62 6.43
C SER A 7 10.14 -1.93 7.18
N ILE A 8 9.34 -2.90 6.72
CA ILE A 8 9.31 -4.25 7.26
C ILE A 8 10.22 -5.12 6.40
N TYR A 9 11.19 -5.80 7.01
CA TYR A 9 12.03 -6.78 6.33
C TYR A 9 11.36 -8.17 6.40
N ASP A 10 10.78 -8.61 5.30
CA ASP A 10 10.10 -9.90 5.20
C ASP A 10 10.45 -10.64 3.90
N PRO A 11 11.62 -11.29 3.84
CA PRO A 11 12.03 -12.09 2.67
C PRO A 11 11.08 -13.25 2.36
N SER A 12 10.37 -13.74 3.38
CA SER A 12 9.43 -14.85 3.27
C SER A 12 8.02 -14.44 2.83
N MET A 13 7.76 -13.14 2.69
CA MET A 13 6.46 -12.56 2.33
C MET A 13 5.30 -12.98 3.25
N ARG A 14 5.57 -13.37 4.50
CA ARG A 14 4.54 -13.84 5.45
C ARG A 14 3.54 -12.75 5.84
N SER A 15 4.00 -11.51 5.91
CA SER A 15 3.18 -10.34 6.26
C SER A 15 2.09 -10.08 5.21
N LEU A 16 2.34 -10.48 3.97
CA LEU A 16 1.39 -10.30 2.86
C LEU A 16 0.22 -11.29 2.94
N ILE A 17 0.34 -12.39 3.71
CA ILE A 17 -0.77 -13.34 3.93
C ILE A 17 -1.99 -12.65 4.55
N ALA A 18 -1.76 -11.62 5.40
CA ALA A 18 -2.84 -10.86 6.03
C ALA A 18 -3.69 -10.06 5.03
N LEU A 19 -3.19 -9.85 3.81
CA LEU A 19 -3.92 -9.18 2.73
C LEU A 19 -4.86 -10.12 1.97
N GLY A 20 -4.84 -11.43 2.29
CA GLY A 20 -5.75 -12.45 1.77
C GLY A 20 -5.46 -12.92 0.34
N ASP A 21 -6.31 -13.83 -0.13
CA ASP A 21 -6.20 -14.50 -1.45
C ASP A 21 -6.22 -13.53 -2.66
N GLY A 22 -6.62 -12.27 -2.44
CA GLY A 22 -6.66 -11.24 -3.48
C GLY A 22 -5.33 -10.53 -3.75
N TYR A 23 -4.28 -10.77 -2.96
CA TYR A 23 -2.99 -10.11 -3.14
C TYR A 23 -2.08 -10.87 -4.12
N PRO A 24 -1.74 -10.29 -5.29
CA PRO A 24 -0.87 -10.96 -6.26
C PRO A 24 0.59 -10.86 -5.81
N THR A 25 1.13 -11.97 -5.33
CA THR A 25 2.55 -12.07 -4.92
C THR A 25 3.53 -12.16 -6.10
N SER A 26 3.02 -12.18 -7.34
CA SER A 26 3.83 -12.31 -8.56
C SER A 26 4.35 -10.97 -9.10
N VAL A 27 3.84 -9.83 -8.62
CA VAL A 27 4.18 -8.51 -9.17
C VAL A 27 4.91 -7.66 -8.13
N ILE A 28 6.16 -7.32 -8.44
CA ILE A 28 7.01 -6.43 -7.65
C ILE A 28 7.53 -5.32 -8.59
N PRO A 29 7.42 -4.03 -8.24
CA PRO A 29 6.81 -3.48 -7.01
C PRO A 29 5.27 -3.49 -7.04
N THR A 30 4.67 -3.51 -5.84
CA THR A 30 3.22 -3.35 -5.64
C THR A 30 3.00 -2.29 -4.56
N THR A 31 2.01 -1.42 -4.77
CA THR A 31 1.60 -0.38 -3.81
C THR A 31 0.14 -0.56 -3.42
N ILE A 32 -0.14 -0.61 -2.12
CA ILE A 32 -1.51 -0.65 -1.58
C ILE A 32 -1.74 0.59 -0.72
N VAL A 33 -2.86 1.27 -0.94
CA VAL A 33 -3.33 2.34 -0.06
C VAL A 33 -4.44 1.79 0.82
N LEU A 34 -4.29 1.96 2.13
CA LEU A 34 -5.29 1.61 3.12
C LEU A 34 -6.03 2.85 3.59
N ASP A 35 -7.34 2.71 3.84
CA ASP A 35 -8.16 3.74 4.46
C ASP A 35 -7.94 3.84 5.98
N ARG A 36 -8.62 4.77 6.64
CA ARG A 36 -8.50 4.98 8.10
C ARG A 36 -8.96 3.77 8.94
N GLN A 37 -9.76 2.89 8.37
CA GLN A 37 -10.20 1.63 9.00
C GLN A 37 -9.32 0.44 8.57
N HIS A 38 -8.17 0.71 7.94
CA HIS A 38 -7.23 -0.29 7.42
C HIS A 38 -7.83 -1.23 6.36
N ARG A 39 -8.87 -0.79 5.64
CA ARG A 39 -9.42 -1.51 4.48
C ARG A 39 -8.71 -1.04 3.21
N VAL A 40 -8.69 -1.87 2.19
CA VAL A 40 -8.03 -1.55 0.91
C VAL A 40 -8.82 -0.46 0.17
N ALA A 41 -8.18 0.70 -0.04
CA ALA A 41 -8.74 1.83 -0.75
C ALA A 41 -8.29 1.89 -2.22
N ALA A 42 -7.09 1.37 -2.52
CA ALA A 42 -6.55 1.25 -3.88
C ALA A 42 -5.41 0.22 -3.93
N VAL A 43 -5.22 -0.39 -5.10
CA VAL A 43 -4.13 -1.34 -5.39
C VAL A 43 -3.48 -0.97 -6.73
N PHE A 44 -2.15 -0.94 -6.75
CA PHE A 44 -1.36 -0.69 -7.94
C PHE A 44 -0.31 -1.79 -8.09
N LEU A 45 -0.33 -2.48 -9.24
CA LEU A 45 0.54 -3.62 -9.56
C LEU A 45 1.56 -3.22 -10.64
N GLN A 46 2.21 -2.08 -10.44
CA GLN A 46 3.19 -1.52 -11.36
C GLN A 46 4.06 -0.49 -10.64
N GLU A 47 5.11 -0.03 -11.30
CA GLU A 47 5.86 1.15 -10.87
C GLU A 47 4.97 2.41 -10.94
N LEU A 48 5.13 3.30 -9.97
CA LEU A 48 4.34 4.52 -9.85
C LEU A 48 5.24 5.73 -9.69
N LEU A 49 4.76 6.87 -10.19
CA LEU A 49 5.26 8.19 -9.82
C LEU A 49 4.46 8.74 -8.62
N ALA A 50 5.01 9.77 -7.99
CA ALA A 50 4.32 10.44 -6.88
C ALA A 50 2.99 11.05 -7.31
N GLU A 51 2.90 11.54 -8.54
CA GLU A 51 1.68 12.13 -9.12
C GLU A 51 0.55 11.12 -9.33
N ASP A 52 0.87 9.86 -9.56
CA ASP A 52 -0.13 8.78 -9.68
C ASP A 52 -0.76 8.47 -8.32
N LEU A 53 0.06 8.52 -7.26
CA LEU A 53 -0.34 8.11 -5.91
C LEU A 53 -1.00 9.24 -5.11
N LEU A 54 -0.54 10.48 -5.32
CA LEU A 54 -0.93 11.64 -4.51
C LEU A 54 -2.45 11.89 -4.45
N PRO A 55 -3.22 11.81 -5.55
CA PRO A 55 -4.67 12.04 -5.50
C PRO A 55 -5.40 11.03 -4.60
N VAL A 56 -4.99 9.77 -4.64
CA VAL A 56 -5.60 8.70 -3.83
C VAL A 56 -5.29 8.91 -2.35
N VAL A 57 -4.02 9.21 -2.03
CA VAL A 57 -3.59 9.45 -0.65
C VAL A 57 -4.28 10.69 -0.09
N GLN A 58 -4.42 11.77 -0.87
CA GLN A 58 -5.13 12.98 -0.44
C GLN A 58 -6.61 12.71 -0.16
N ARG A 59 -7.28 11.94 -1.01
CA ARG A 59 -8.67 11.53 -0.79
C ARG A 59 -8.82 10.77 0.53
N VAL A 60 -7.96 9.77 0.76
CA VAL A 60 -7.99 8.97 2.00
C VAL A 60 -7.62 9.82 3.23
N ALA A 61 -6.70 10.76 3.07
CA ALA A 61 -6.29 11.65 4.16
C ALA A 61 -7.40 12.60 4.62
N GLN A 62 -8.39 12.88 3.76
CA GLN A 62 -9.56 13.70 4.06
C GLN A 62 -10.72 12.92 4.67
N GLU A 63 -10.64 11.59 4.78
CA GLU A 63 -11.67 10.79 5.45
C GLU A 63 -11.71 11.14 6.94
N ASP A 64 -12.93 11.26 7.47
CA ASP A 64 -13.15 11.53 8.88
C ASP A 64 -12.55 10.40 9.73
N ALA A 65 -11.87 10.79 10.81
CA ALA A 65 -11.50 9.86 11.86
C ALA A 65 -12.77 9.52 12.63
N GLN A 66 -13.45 8.47 12.18
CA GLN A 66 -14.67 7.96 12.80
C GLN A 66 -14.38 7.23 14.11
#